data_AF-A0A5J5RLK5-F1
#
_entry.id   AF-A0A5J5RLK5-F1
#
_cell.length_a   1.000
_cell.length_b   1.000
_cell.length_c   1.000
_cell.angle_alpha   90.00
_cell.angle_beta   90.00
_cell.angle_gamma   90.00
#
_symmetry.space_group_name_H-M   'P 1'
#
loop_
_entity.id
_entity.type
_entity.pdbx_description
1 polymer ?
#
loop_
_entity_poly.entity_id
_entity_poly.type
_entity_poly.pdbx_seq_one_letter_code
_entity_poly.pdbx_strand_id
1 'polypeptide(L)'
;MATKENDQIIKDNNCETKMGLPCVLDAFTIIFETGSISTKCCGELVGLGKVCHSALVKRTLENPLFKHLSPAKIIAKSIQTWNNCLALIDSPSPSA
;
A
#
# COMPACT_ATOMS: atom_id res chain seq x y z
N MET A 1 2.90 -3.34 -22.02
CA MET A 1 3.16 -4.71 -21.53
C MET A 1 3.39 -4.78 -20.00
N ALA A 2 3.23 -3.70 -19.22
CA ALA A 2 3.31 -3.74 -17.75
C ALA A 2 1.99 -4.15 -17.06
N THR A 3 0.84 -3.81 -17.67
CA THR A 3 -0.49 -4.10 -17.10
C THR A 3 -0.74 -5.58 -16.80
N LYS A 4 -0.17 -6.49 -17.59
CA LYS A 4 -0.35 -7.94 -17.39
C LYS A 4 0.41 -8.48 -16.18
N GLU A 5 1.57 -7.91 -15.85
CA GLU A 5 2.43 -8.45 -14.79
C GLU A 5 1.84 -8.13 -13.40
N ASN A 6 1.50 -6.86 -13.15
CA ASN A 6 0.93 -6.46 -11.87
C ASN A 6 -0.44 -7.10 -11.65
N ASP A 7 -1.30 -7.18 -12.68
CA ASP A 7 -2.60 -7.85 -12.60
C ASP A 7 -2.46 -9.34 -12.27
N GLN A 8 -1.49 -10.02 -12.88
CA GLN A 8 -1.21 -11.43 -12.59
C GLN A 8 -0.72 -11.61 -11.14
N ILE A 9 0.21 -10.79 -10.66
CA ILE A 9 0.70 -10.82 -9.28
C ILE A 9 -0.46 -10.59 -8.29
N ILE A 10 -1.31 -9.60 -8.55
CA ILE A 10 -2.47 -9.26 -7.72
C ILE A 10 -3.40 -10.47 -7.60
N LYS A 11 -3.71 -11.10 -8.73
CA LYS A 11 -4.58 -12.28 -8.80
C LYS A 11 -3.96 -13.49 -8.10
N ASP A 12 -2.72 -13.83 -8.39
CA ASP A 12 -2.05 -15.04 -7.87
C ASP A 12 -1.84 -14.98 -6.36
N ASN A 13 -1.71 -13.78 -5.79
CA ASN A 13 -1.52 -13.57 -4.36
C ASN A 13 -2.81 -13.18 -3.63
N ASN A 14 -3.96 -13.19 -4.32
CA ASN A 14 -5.27 -12.82 -3.79
C ASN A 14 -5.26 -11.46 -3.05
N CYS A 15 -4.52 -10.49 -3.59
CA CYS A 15 -4.18 -9.26 -2.87
C CYS A 15 -5.40 -8.43 -2.47
N GLU A 16 -6.43 -8.37 -3.33
CA GLU A 16 -7.60 -7.50 -3.15
C GLU A 16 -8.48 -7.92 -1.96
N THR A 17 -8.35 -9.14 -1.45
CA THR A 17 -9.17 -9.64 -0.34
C THR A 17 -8.48 -9.54 1.03
N LYS A 18 -7.22 -9.09 1.08
CA LYS A 18 -6.39 -9.15 2.30
C LYS A 18 -6.50 -7.92 3.20
N MET A 19 -7.16 -6.87 2.74
CA MET A 19 -7.27 -5.59 3.45
C MET A 19 -8.72 -5.09 3.39
N GLY A 20 -9.23 -4.60 4.51
CA GLY A 20 -10.57 -4.03 4.56
C GLY A 20 -10.63 -2.68 3.83
N LEU A 21 -11.78 -2.39 3.22
CA LEU A 21 -12.00 -1.14 2.49
C LEU A 21 -11.60 0.13 3.26
N PRO A 22 -11.89 0.28 4.58
CA PRO A 22 -11.45 1.46 5.33
C PRO A 22 -9.93 1.62 5.31
N CYS A 23 -9.19 0.52 5.46
CA CYS A 23 -7.74 0.55 5.48
C CYS A 23 -7.15 0.74 4.08
N VAL A 24 -7.80 0.23 3.03
CA VAL A 24 -7.45 0.53 1.64
C VAL A 24 -7.54 2.05 1.39
N LEU A 25 -8.61 2.70 1.88
CA LEU A 25 -8.78 4.16 1.74
C LEU A 25 -7.70 4.94 2.51
N ASP A 26 -7.42 4.58 3.77
CA ASP A 26 -6.34 5.20 4.56
C ASP A 26 -4.98 5.09 3.82
N ALA A 27 -4.63 3.88 3.38
CA ALA A 27 -3.39 3.61 2.65
C ALA A 27 -3.32 4.39 1.33
N PHE A 28 -4.44 4.49 0.62
CA PHE A 28 -4.52 5.28 -0.60
C PHE A 28 -4.30 6.78 -0.32
N THR A 29 -5.01 7.37 0.64
CA THR A 29 -4.89 8.80 0.97
C THR A 29 -3.49 9.17 1.43
N ILE A 30 -2.84 8.35 2.27
CA ILE A 30 -1.46 8.63 2.68
C ILE A 30 -0.48 8.52 1.50
N ILE A 31 -0.67 7.61 0.53
CA ILE A 31 0.28 7.40 -0.57
C ILE A 31 0.07 8.39 -1.73
N PHE A 32 -1.17 8.70 -2.07
CA PHE A 32 -1.52 9.47 -3.27
C PHE A 32 -1.86 10.94 -2.98
N GLU A 33 -2.19 11.26 -1.72
CA GLU A 33 -2.59 12.61 -1.31
C GLU A 33 -1.76 13.06 -0.10
N THR A 34 -2.40 13.59 0.95
CA THR A 34 -1.79 13.91 2.25
C THR A 34 -2.72 13.39 3.33
N GLY A 35 -2.18 12.62 4.28
CA GLY A 35 -2.97 12.02 5.34
C GLY A 35 -2.10 11.19 6.28
N SER A 36 -2.76 10.42 7.14
CA SER A 36 -2.17 9.47 8.06
C SER A 36 -2.79 8.09 7.88
N ILE A 37 -2.08 7.05 8.34
CA ILE A 37 -2.59 5.69 8.39
C ILE A 37 -2.70 5.28 9.86
N SER A 38 -3.82 4.68 10.24
CA SER A 38 -4.03 4.20 11.61
C SER A 38 -3.16 2.97 11.90
N THR A 39 -2.82 2.74 13.17
CA THR A 39 -2.07 1.54 13.61
C THR A 39 -2.79 0.25 13.21
N LYS A 40 -4.13 0.23 13.29
CA LYS A 40 -4.96 -0.88 12.81
C LYS A 40 -4.70 -1.15 11.33
N CYS A 41 -4.76 -0.10 10.50
CA CYS A 41 -4.55 -0.24 9.06
C CYS A 41 -3.10 -0.52 8.69
N CYS A 42 -2.12 -0.13 9.52
CA CYS A 42 -0.76 -0.61 9.38
C CYS A 42 -0.64 -2.14 9.57
N GLY A 43 -1.38 -2.71 10.53
CA GLY A 43 -1.43 -4.17 10.70
C GLY A 43 -1.99 -4.88 9.47
N GLU A 44 -3.10 -4.38 8.92
CA GLU A 44 -3.68 -4.93 7.69
C GLU A 44 -2.76 -4.72 6.47
N LEU A 45 -2.10 -3.55 6.36
CA LEU A 45 -1.14 -3.27 5.29
C LEU A 45 0.06 -4.23 5.35
N VAL A 46 0.62 -4.48 6.52
CA VAL A 46 1.71 -5.44 6.70
C VAL A 46 1.24 -6.86 6.39
N GLY A 47 0.03 -7.23 6.83
CA GLY A 47 -0.60 -8.53 6.55
C GLY A 47 -0.93 -8.77 5.07
N LEU A 48 -1.26 -7.71 4.32
CA LEU A 48 -1.41 -7.75 2.87
C LEU A 48 -0.12 -8.24 2.19
N GLY A 49 1.04 -7.86 2.73
CA GLY A 49 2.35 -8.27 2.28
C GLY A 49 2.95 -7.34 1.22
N LYS A 50 4.28 -7.24 1.22
CA LYS A 50 5.04 -6.27 0.41
C LYS A 50 4.83 -6.45 -1.10
N VAL A 51 4.67 -7.69 -1.54
CA VAL A 51 4.43 -8.05 -2.95
C VAL A 51 3.09 -7.45 -3.42
N CYS A 52 2.02 -7.69 -2.66
CA CYS A 52 0.69 -7.15 -2.95
C CYS A 52 0.67 -5.63 -2.88
N HIS A 53 1.25 -5.04 -1.83
CA HIS A 53 1.37 -3.59 -1.68
C HIS A 53 2.03 -2.94 -2.90
N SER A 54 3.18 -3.48 -3.32
CA SER A 54 3.93 -2.96 -4.46
C SER A 54 3.17 -3.11 -5.77
N ALA A 55 2.54 -4.27 -6.00
CA ALA A 55 1.79 -4.55 -7.23
C ALA A 55 0.55 -3.66 -7.34
N LEU A 56 -0.22 -3.47 -6.25
CA LEU A 56 -1.39 -2.59 -6.22
C LEU A 56 -1.01 -1.14 -6.51
N VAL A 57 0.05 -0.61 -5.88
CA VAL A 57 0.50 0.77 -6.11
C VAL A 57 0.95 0.99 -7.56
N LYS A 58 1.71 0.04 -8.13
CA LYS A 58 2.11 0.09 -9.54
C LYS A 58 0.90 0.03 -10.47
N ARG A 59 -0.05 -0.87 -10.18
CA ARG A 59 -1.29 -1.01 -10.95
C ARG A 59 -2.15 0.25 -10.92
N THR A 60 -2.20 0.94 -9.78
CA THR A 60 -2.86 2.25 -9.66
C THR A 60 -2.16 3.29 -10.53
N LEU A 61 -0.82 3.37 -10.52
CA LEU A 61 -0.07 4.32 -11.34
C LEU A 61 -0.19 4.07 -12.85
N GLU A 62 -0.52 2.84 -13.27
CA GLU A 62 -0.83 2.54 -14.68
C GLU A 62 -2.18 3.10 -15.13
N ASN A 63 -3.09 3.43 -14.20
CA ASN A 63 -4.37 4.01 -14.54
C ASN A 63 -4.18 5.45 -15.04
N PRO A 64 -4.68 5.81 -16.26
CA PRO A 64 -4.54 7.14 -16.85
C PRO A 64 -5.02 8.30 -15.97
N LEU A 65 -5.91 8.04 -14.99
CA LEU A 65 -6.37 9.04 -14.03
C LEU A 65 -5.20 9.63 -13.21
N PHE A 66 -4.15 8.84 -12.96
CA PHE A 66 -3.00 9.24 -12.15
C PHE A 66 -1.79 9.69 -12.97
N LYS A 67 -1.93 9.85 -14.29
CA LYS A 67 -0.82 10.21 -15.20
C LYS A 67 -0.12 11.54 -14.88
N HIS A 68 -0.80 12.42 -14.14
CA HIS A 68 -0.29 13.73 -13.75
C HIS A 68 0.54 13.69 -12.46
N LEU A 69 0.45 12.59 -11.70
CA LEU A 69 1.26 12.37 -10.51
C LEU A 69 2.66 11.93 -10.91
N SER A 70 3.66 12.26 -10.09
CA SER A 70 5.03 11.79 -10.29
C SER A 70 5.15 10.35 -9.79
N PRO A 71 5.40 9.34 -10.67
CA PRO A 71 5.49 7.95 -10.24
C PRO A 71 6.59 7.74 -9.20
N ALA A 72 7.73 8.41 -9.36
CA ALA A 72 8.85 8.33 -8.42
C ALA A 72 8.46 8.84 -7.02
N LYS A 73 7.71 9.95 -6.92
CA LYS A 73 7.25 10.48 -5.62
C LYS A 73 6.27 9.51 -4.95
N ILE A 74 5.32 8.98 -5.72
CA ILE A 74 4.31 8.04 -5.20
C ILE A 74 4.96 6.73 -4.74
N ILE A 75 5.91 6.18 -5.52
CA ILE A 75 6.66 4.98 -5.14
C ILE A 75 7.48 5.24 -3.87
N ALA A 76 8.18 6.37 -3.78
CA ALA A 76 8.94 6.72 -2.58
C ALA A 76 8.04 6.87 -1.35
N LYS A 77 6.84 7.46 -1.50
CA LYS A 77 5.87 7.59 -0.42
C LYS A 77 5.29 6.24 -0.01
N SER A 78 4.97 5.39 -0.97
CA SER A 78 4.52 4.01 -0.74
C SER A 78 5.54 3.17 0.05
N ILE A 79 6.84 3.29 -0.28
CA ILE A 79 7.93 2.63 0.47
C ILE A 79 8.03 3.18 1.90
N GLN A 80 7.93 4.51 2.07
CA GLN A 80 7.94 5.13 3.39
C GLN A 80 6.76 4.66 4.25
N THR A 81 5.54 4.66 3.71
CA THR A 81 4.35 4.15 4.43
C THR A 81 4.53 2.70 4.86
N TRP A 82 5.05 1.83 3.97
CA TRP A 82 5.32 0.43 4.29
C TRP A 82 6.31 0.30 5.46
N ASN A 83 7.44 1.00 5.40
CA ASN A 83 8.47 0.94 6.44
C ASN A 83 7.97 1.50 7.78
N ASN A 84 7.19 2.60 7.75
CA ASN A 84 6.58 3.16 8.95
C ASN A 84 5.62 2.18 9.60
N CYS A 85 4.77 1.52 8.82
CA CYS A 85 3.87 0.50 9.34
C CYS A 85 4.62 -0.72 9.88
N LEU A 86 5.67 -1.19 9.22
CA LEU A 86 6.52 -2.26 9.77
C LEU A 86 7.11 -1.86 11.12
N ALA A 87 7.70 -0.67 11.23
CA ALA A 87 8.29 -0.19 12.48
C ALA A 87 7.25 -0.06 13.61
N LEU A 88 6.02 0.37 13.29
CA LEU A 88 4.93 0.49 14.25
C LEU A 88 4.46 -0.87 14.78
N ILE A 89 4.45 -1.90 13.93
CA ILE A 89 4.01 -3.25 14.33
C ILE A 89 5.13 -4.02 15.04
N ASP A 90 6.39 -3.80 14.68
CA ASP A 90 7.56 -4.43 15.32
C ASP A 90 7.91 -3.78 16.67
N SER A 91 7.42 -2.55 16.92
CA SER A 91 7.63 -1.87 18.20
C SER A 91 6.97 -2.67 19.33
N PRO A 92 7.72 -3.11 20.36
CA PRO A 92 7.14 -3.75 21.52
C PRO A 92 6.16 -2.77 22.16
N SER A 93 4.90 -3.20 22.32
CA SER A 93 3.91 -2.43 23.08
C SER A 93 4.55 -2.03 24.41
N PRO A 94 4.58 -0.74 24.79
CA PRO A 94 5.02 -0.37 26.12
C PRO A 94 4.13 -1.15 27.08
N SER A 95 4.73 -2.09 27.81
CA SER A 95 4.04 -2.88 28.81
C SER A 95 3.46 -1.89 29.83
N ALA A 96 2.13 -1.86 29.94
CA ALA A 96 1.42 -1.11 30.97
C ALA A 96 1.57 -1.81 32.32
#